data_AF-A0A401WRC6-F1
#
_entry.id   AF-A0A401WRC6-F1
#
_cell.length_a   1.000
_cell.length_b   1.000
_cell.length_c   1.000
_cell.angle_alpha   90.00
_cell.angle_beta   90.00
_cell.angle_gamma   90.00
#
_symmetry.space_group_name_H-M   'P 1'
#
loop_
_entity.id
_entity.type
_entity.pdbx_description
1 polymer ?
#
loop_
_entity_poly.entity_id
_entity_poly.type
_entity_poly.pdbx_seq_one_letter_code
_entity_poly.pdbx_strand_id
1 'polypeptide(L)'
;MTSPEDKRPQRADFARSEETIRRQRERLAPSAQLRKLPDAAKLARRRTMLRWAKWVLPATALLLLATIAVWPEVDRLLSANQTTIKELAKVKIESGNLIGATYRGVDEHNRPFMITADSAHQVNDNRMDLIRPKADLLTQGGSWLWVESEKGVYMQHAQILDLTGEVTLYRDDGLMMHSPVADIDVKRGIIASDSWVRAEGPFGSLDAKGYLLAQHEGIAQFRGPGQLILNDDRHSDSAPKGKAS
;
A
#
# COMPACT_ATOMS: atom_id res chain seq x y z
N MET A 1 -42.12 -101.81 49.19
CA MET A 1 -43.58 -101.61 49.19
C MET A 1 -43.94 -100.73 50.36
N THR A 2 -44.12 -99.44 50.14
CA THR A 2 -44.84 -98.51 51.01
C THR A 2 -45.20 -97.30 50.15
N SER A 3 -46.48 -97.20 49.80
CA SER A 3 -47.07 -96.03 49.11
C SER A 3 -46.98 -94.79 50.01
N PRO A 4 -46.62 -93.61 49.49
CA PRO A 4 -46.95 -92.36 50.16
C PRO A 4 -48.33 -91.87 49.73
N GLU A 5 -49.11 -91.51 50.76
CA GLU A 5 -50.48 -91.02 50.78
C GLU A 5 -50.85 -90.01 49.67
N ASP A 6 -51.98 -90.28 49.01
CA ASP A 6 -52.68 -89.37 48.11
C ASP A 6 -53.35 -88.25 48.93
N LYS A 7 -52.54 -87.26 49.34
CA LYS A 7 -52.99 -86.08 50.08
C LYS A 7 -53.63 -85.09 49.11
N ARG A 8 -54.92 -85.29 48.84
CA ARG A 8 -55.69 -84.41 47.96
C ARG A 8 -55.74 -82.99 48.55
N PRO A 9 -55.35 -81.96 47.79
CA PRO A 9 -55.28 -80.59 48.30
C PRO A 9 -56.66 -80.11 48.73
N GLN A 10 -56.78 -79.62 49.96
CA GLN A 10 -58.03 -79.04 50.48
C GLN A 10 -58.08 -77.55 50.16
N ARG A 11 -59.29 -77.01 49.95
CA ARG A 11 -59.51 -75.60 49.60
C ARG A 11 -58.84 -74.62 50.60
N ALA A 12 -58.68 -75.03 51.85
CA ALA A 12 -58.01 -74.24 52.90
C ALA A 12 -56.49 -74.14 52.73
N ASP A 13 -55.84 -75.07 52.02
CA ASP A 13 -54.39 -75.06 51.78
C ASP A 13 -53.97 -73.94 50.81
N PHE A 14 -54.94 -73.41 50.04
CA PHE A 14 -54.75 -72.25 49.15
C PHE A 14 -55.13 -70.93 49.81
N ALA A 15 -55.52 -70.92 51.09
CA ALA A 15 -55.76 -69.70 51.84
C ALA A 15 -54.43 -68.99 52.11
N ARG A 16 -54.03 -68.12 51.18
CA ARG A 16 -52.79 -67.35 51.26
C ARG A 16 -52.86 -66.43 52.48
N SER A 17 -51.95 -66.62 53.43
CA SER A 17 -51.86 -65.86 54.68
C SER A 17 -51.67 -64.37 54.40
N GLU A 18 -52.43 -63.51 55.09
CA GLU A 18 -52.51 -62.06 54.83
C GLU A 18 -51.13 -61.36 54.86
N GLU A 19 -50.21 -61.86 55.69
CA GLU A 19 -48.83 -61.36 55.77
C GLU A 19 -48.05 -61.55 54.47
N THR A 20 -48.28 -62.67 53.75
CA THR A 20 -47.61 -62.92 52.46
C THR A 20 -48.20 -62.04 51.35
N ILE A 21 -49.50 -61.74 51.41
CA ILE A 21 -50.15 -60.80 50.49
C ILE A 21 -49.65 -59.37 50.73
N ARG A 22 -49.45 -58.96 51.99
CA ARG A 22 -48.86 -57.65 52.32
C ARG A 22 -47.43 -57.50 51.81
N ARG A 23 -46.55 -58.47 52.08
CA ARG A 23 -45.15 -58.42 51.58
C ARG A 23 -45.06 -58.44 50.07
N GLN A 24 -45.94 -59.17 49.39
CA GLN A 24 -45.98 -59.18 47.94
C GLN A 24 -46.53 -57.86 47.38
N ARG A 25 -47.48 -57.20 48.06
CA ARG A 25 -47.94 -55.83 47.72
C ARG A 25 -46.87 -54.76 47.96
N GLU A 26 -46.03 -54.88 48.98
CA GLU A 26 -44.91 -53.95 49.19
C GLU A 26 -43.81 -54.13 48.13
N ARG A 27 -43.55 -55.36 47.66
CA ARG A 27 -42.60 -55.62 46.57
C ARG A 27 -43.15 -55.32 45.17
N LEU A 28 -44.47 -55.36 45.01
CA LEU A 28 -45.17 -54.99 43.77
C LEU A 28 -45.69 -53.56 43.81
N ALA A 29 -45.36 -52.76 44.82
CA ALA A 29 -45.61 -51.33 44.79
C ALA A 29 -44.85 -50.79 43.57
N PRO A 30 -45.56 -50.36 42.51
CA PRO A 30 -44.88 -49.84 41.35
C PRO A 30 -44.13 -48.62 41.85
N SER A 31 -42.82 -48.61 41.68
CA SER A 31 -42.09 -47.36 41.53
C SER A 31 -42.74 -46.66 40.33
N ALA A 32 -43.77 -45.88 40.62
CA ALA A 32 -44.46 -45.03 39.68
C ALA A 32 -43.54 -43.85 39.35
N GLN A 33 -42.36 -44.16 38.82
CA GLN A 33 -41.65 -43.28 37.93
C GLN A 33 -42.53 -43.22 36.69
N LEU A 34 -43.47 -42.28 36.70
CA LEU A 34 -44.08 -41.74 35.50
C LEU A 34 -42.95 -41.57 34.49
N ARG A 35 -42.88 -42.47 33.48
CA ARG A 35 -42.14 -42.18 32.26
C ARG A 35 -42.71 -40.86 31.79
N LYS A 36 -41.94 -39.78 31.95
CA LYS A 36 -42.25 -38.50 31.32
C LYS A 36 -42.35 -38.80 29.84
N LEU A 37 -43.59 -38.92 29.35
CA LEU A 37 -43.90 -38.97 27.94
C LEU A 37 -43.13 -37.81 27.29
N PRO A 38 -42.43 -38.04 26.17
CA PRO A 38 -41.71 -36.98 25.47
C PRO A 38 -42.61 -35.76 25.32
N ASP A 39 -42.18 -34.68 25.97
CA ASP A 39 -42.90 -33.43 26.12
C ASP A 39 -43.48 -32.96 24.76
N ALA A 40 -44.80 -33.03 24.61
CA ALA A 40 -45.49 -32.71 23.36
C ALA A 40 -45.18 -31.28 22.89
N ALA A 41 -44.87 -30.38 23.84
CA ALA A 41 -44.42 -29.03 23.56
C ALA A 41 -43.04 -28.99 22.87
N LYS A 42 -42.12 -29.89 23.20
CA LYS A 42 -40.78 -29.97 22.56
C LYS A 42 -40.85 -30.54 21.14
N LEU A 43 -41.80 -31.44 20.88
CA LEU A 43 -42.05 -32.00 19.54
C LEU A 43 -42.81 -31.01 18.64
N ALA A 44 -43.80 -30.28 19.17
CA ALA A 44 -44.53 -29.27 18.42
C ALA A 44 -43.66 -28.06 18.03
N ARG A 45 -42.77 -27.62 18.93
CA ARG A 45 -41.87 -26.47 18.70
C ARG A 45 -40.80 -26.75 17.64
N ARG A 46 -40.32 -27.99 17.53
CA ARG A 46 -39.42 -28.41 16.43
C ARG A 46 -40.13 -28.44 15.09
N ARG A 47 -41.40 -28.88 15.05
CA ARG A 47 -42.20 -28.97 13.82
C ARG A 47 -42.55 -27.59 13.25
N THR A 48 -42.82 -26.60 14.08
CA THR A 48 -43.04 -25.21 13.62
C THR A 48 -41.74 -24.57 13.16
N MET A 49 -40.63 -24.72 13.89
CA MET A 49 -39.32 -24.19 13.49
C MET A 49 -38.86 -24.73 12.13
N LEU A 50 -39.07 -26.03 11.87
CA LEU A 50 -38.80 -26.64 10.56
C LEU A 50 -39.75 -26.16 9.46
N ARG A 51 -41.00 -25.83 9.80
CA ARG A 51 -41.97 -25.28 8.83
C ARG A 51 -41.62 -23.84 8.45
N TRP A 52 -41.13 -23.03 9.39
CA TRP A 52 -40.68 -21.66 9.12
C TRP A 52 -39.36 -21.66 8.34
N ALA A 53 -38.41 -22.55 8.66
CA ALA A 53 -37.17 -22.68 7.90
C ALA A 53 -37.40 -22.97 6.41
N LYS A 54 -38.45 -23.74 6.05
CA LYS A 54 -38.84 -24.00 4.66
C LYS A 54 -39.28 -22.76 3.88
N TRP A 55 -39.73 -21.70 4.56
CA TRP A 55 -40.19 -20.45 3.92
C TRP A 55 -39.18 -19.32 4.06
N VAL A 56 -38.44 -19.27 5.17
CA VAL A 56 -37.39 -18.27 5.39
C VAL A 56 -36.29 -18.46 4.36
N LEU A 57 -35.85 -19.70 4.08
CA LEU A 57 -34.77 -19.94 3.12
C LEU A 57 -35.06 -19.37 1.71
N PRO A 58 -36.20 -19.68 1.05
CA PRO A 58 -36.51 -19.08 -0.25
C PRO A 58 -36.81 -17.57 -0.16
N ALA A 59 -37.42 -17.09 0.93
CA ALA A 59 -37.67 -15.66 1.11
C ALA A 59 -36.36 -14.85 1.20
N THR A 60 -35.37 -15.36 1.94
CA THR A 60 -34.05 -14.72 2.03
C THR A 60 -33.31 -14.76 0.70
N ALA A 61 -33.41 -15.88 -0.04
CA ALA A 61 -32.83 -15.97 -1.38
C ALA A 61 -33.45 -14.96 -2.35
N LEU A 62 -34.79 -14.81 -2.31
CA LEU A 62 -35.51 -13.85 -3.14
C LEU A 62 -35.19 -12.40 -2.76
N LEU A 63 -35.04 -12.12 -1.47
CA LEU A 63 -34.59 -10.82 -0.97
C LEU A 63 -33.18 -10.49 -1.46
N LEU A 64 -32.23 -11.43 -1.40
CA LEU A 64 -30.88 -11.22 -1.93
C LEU A 64 -30.88 -10.98 -3.44
N LEU A 65 -31.69 -11.72 -4.20
CA LEU A 65 -31.85 -11.51 -5.64
C LEU A 65 -32.47 -10.14 -5.95
N ALA A 66 -33.47 -9.72 -5.18
CA ALA A 66 -34.08 -8.39 -5.32
C ALA A 66 -33.06 -7.27 -5.04
N THR A 67 -32.21 -7.41 -4.03
CA THR A 67 -31.13 -6.46 -3.75
C THR A 67 -30.17 -6.30 -4.93
N ILE A 68 -29.77 -7.40 -5.56
CA ILE A 68 -28.90 -7.37 -6.75
C ILE A 68 -29.61 -6.77 -7.95
N ALA A 69 -30.90 -7.07 -8.14
CA ALA A 69 -31.69 -6.55 -9.25
C ALA A 69 -31.96 -5.04 -9.15
N VAL A 70 -32.00 -4.48 -7.94
CA VAL A 70 -32.20 -3.04 -7.70
C VAL A 70 -30.89 -2.25 -7.74
N TRP A 71 -29.73 -2.92 -7.67
CA TRP A 71 -28.40 -2.30 -7.78
C TRP A 71 -28.22 -1.33 -8.98
N PRO A 72 -28.62 -1.67 -10.23
CA PRO A 72 -28.45 -0.77 -11.38
C PRO A 72 -29.20 0.56 -11.25
N GLU A 73 -30.30 0.61 -10.49
CA GLU A 73 -31.07 1.85 -10.30
C GLU A 73 -30.44 2.74 -9.20
N VAL A 74 -29.80 2.12 -8.19
CA VAL A 74 -28.98 2.82 -7.20
C VAL A 74 -27.74 3.42 -7.86
N ASP A 75 -27.05 2.68 -8.74
CA ASP A 75 -25.93 3.21 -9.52
C ASP A 75 -26.35 4.39 -10.39
N ARG A 76 -27.56 4.40 -10.94
CA ARG A 76 -28.09 5.53 -11.73
C ARG A 76 -28.30 6.79 -10.88
N LEU A 77 -28.80 6.65 -9.65
CA LEU A 77 -28.97 7.78 -8.73
C LEU A 77 -27.64 8.34 -8.22
N LEU A 78 -26.62 7.51 -7.99
CA LEU A 78 -25.27 7.98 -7.67
C LEU A 78 -24.51 8.54 -8.90
N SER A 79 -24.78 8.02 -10.09
CA SER A 79 -24.12 8.46 -11.34
C SER A 79 -24.59 9.84 -11.83
N ALA A 80 -25.79 10.29 -11.43
CA ALA A 80 -26.25 11.65 -11.71
C ALA A 80 -25.37 12.74 -11.06
N ASN A 81 -24.68 12.42 -9.96
CA ASN A 81 -23.63 13.30 -9.40
C ASN A 81 -22.31 13.21 -10.18
N GLN A 82 -22.03 12.10 -10.85
CA GLN A 82 -20.80 11.94 -11.63
C GLN A 82 -20.84 12.68 -12.96
N THR A 83 -22.02 12.92 -13.55
CA THR A 83 -22.16 13.75 -14.76
C THR A 83 -21.84 15.22 -14.51
N THR A 84 -22.25 15.76 -13.36
CA THR A 84 -21.88 17.12 -12.92
C THR A 84 -20.40 17.21 -12.53
N ILE A 85 -19.83 16.16 -11.93
CA ILE A 85 -18.39 16.07 -11.64
C ILE A 85 -17.57 15.95 -12.93
N LYS A 86 -18.08 15.28 -13.98
CA LYS A 86 -17.39 15.19 -15.28
C LYS A 86 -17.37 16.51 -16.03
N GLU A 87 -18.42 17.34 -15.95
CA GLU A 87 -18.39 18.70 -16.50
C GLU A 87 -17.44 19.62 -15.71
N LEU A 88 -17.44 19.58 -14.38
CA LEU A 88 -16.43 20.27 -13.57
C LEU A 88 -15.01 19.75 -13.82
N ALA A 89 -14.84 18.45 -14.05
CA ALA A 89 -13.56 17.87 -14.40
C ALA A 89 -13.09 18.32 -15.79
N LYS A 90 -13.99 18.48 -16.77
CA LYS A 90 -13.62 18.99 -18.10
C LYS A 90 -13.15 20.45 -18.05
N VAL A 91 -13.81 21.29 -17.25
CA VAL A 91 -13.38 22.68 -16.98
C VAL A 91 -12.08 22.73 -16.15
N LYS A 92 -11.86 21.77 -15.24
CA LYS A 92 -10.62 21.67 -14.44
C LYS A 92 -9.44 21.08 -15.22
N ILE A 93 -9.68 20.21 -16.20
CA ILE A 93 -8.66 19.64 -17.10
C ILE A 93 -8.14 20.69 -18.09
N GLU A 94 -8.93 21.71 -18.45
CA GLU A 94 -8.43 22.87 -19.20
C GLU A 94 -7.39 23.71 -18.42
N SER A 95 -7.31 23.56 -17.09
CA SER A 95 -6.40 24.38 -16.27
C SER A 95 -4.99 23.83 -16.12
N GLY A 96 -4.66 22.65 -16.67
CA GLY A 96 -3.30 22.08 -16.74
C GLY A 96 -2.56 21.87 -15.40
N ASN A 97 -3.14 22.28 -14.26
CA ASN A 97 -2.45 22.37 -12.98
C ASN A 97 -2.56 21.07 -12.18
N LEU A 98 -1.42 20.45 -11.97
CA LEU A 98 -1.19 19.28 -11.12
C LEU A 98 -0.48 19.72 -9.83
N ILE A 99 -0.90 19.19 -8.69
CA ILE A 99 -0.23 19.40 -7.39
C ILE A 99 0.55 18.13 -7.07
N GLY A 100 1.79 18.26 -6.61
CA GLY A 100 2.66 17.13 -6.30
C GLY A 100 3.00 16.29 -7.53
N ALA A 101 3.30 16.95 -8.65
CA ALA A 101 3.60 16.26 -9.90
C ALA A 101 4.85 15.40 -9.75
N THR A 102 4.78 14.15 -10.19
CA THR A 102 5.92 13.23 -10.21
C THR A 102 6.00 12.55 -11.56
N TYR A 103 7.13 12.71 -12.23
CA TYR A 103 7.48 12.06 -13.48
C TYR A 103 8.61 11.07 -13.25
N ARG A 104 8.53 9.91 -13.90
CA ARG A 104 9.55 8.86 -13.83
C ARG A 104 9.83 8.35 -15.23
N GLY A 105 11.09 8.07 -15.51
CA GLY A 105 11.51 7.55 -16.79
C GLY A 105 12.84 6.83 -16.69
N VAL A 106 13.39 6.48 -17.85
CA VAL A 106 14.74 5.93 -17.97
C VAL A 106 15.53 6.72 -19.01
N ASP A 107 16.84 6.82 -18.79
CA ASP A 107 17.79 7.41 -19.74
C ASP A 107 18.19 6.41 -20.84
N GLU A 108 19.08 6.81 -21.75
CA GLU A 108 19.56 5.95 -22.84
C GLU A 108 20.33 4.69 -22.37
N HIS A 109 20.79 4.67 -21.12
CA HIS A 109 21.46 3.53 -20.51
C HIS A 109 20.52 2.72 -19.60
N ASN A 110 19.21 2.93 -19.72
CA ASN A 110 18.18 2.26 -18.94
C ASN A 110 18.29 2.50 -17.42
N ARG A 111 18.88 3.64 -17.01
CA ARG A 111 18.90 4.08 -15.61
C ARG A 111 17.66 4.88 -15.28
N PRO A 112 17.01 4.61 -14.15
CA PRO A 112 15.83 5.36 -13.74
C PRO A 112 16.20 6.80 -13.37
N PHE A 113 15.31 7.72 -13.69
CA PHE A 113 15.32 9.07 -13.16
C PHE A 113 13.92 9.44 -12.66
N MET A 114 13.86 10.41 -11.76
CA MET A 114 12.61 10.93 -11.22
C MET A 114 12.65 12.46 -11.21
N ILE A 115 11.56 13.09 -11.59
CA ILE A 115 11.38 14.55 -11.48
C ILE A 115 10.12 14.76 -10.64
N THR A 116 10.24 15.49 -9.55
CA THR A 116 9.12 15.87 -8.68
C THR A 116 8.99 17.38 -8.65
N ALA A 117 7.78 17.89 -8.47
CA ALA A 117 7.52 19.31 -8.32
C ALA A 117 6.31 19.52 -7.41
N ASP A 118 6.29 20.65 -6.71
CA ASP A 118 5.16 20.96 -5.82
C ASP A 118 3.89 21.26 -6.61
N SER A 119 4.05 21.91 -7.75
CA SER A 119 3.01 22.00 -8.77
C SER A 119 3.61 21.95 -10.17
N ALA A 120 2.81 21.47 -11.11
CA ALA A 120 3.13 21.48 -12.53
C ALA A 120 1.94 22.04 -13.31
N HIS A 121 2.18 22.96 -14.23
CA HIS A 121 1.20 23.47 -15.18
C HIS A 121 1.52 22.90 -16.56
N GLN A 122 0.66 22.00 -17.04
CA GLN A 122 0.77 21.43 -18.37
C GLN A 122 0.29 22.45 -19.40
N VAL A 123 1.24 23.00 -20.17
CA VAL A 123 0.96 23.97 -21.24
C VAL A 123 0.44 23.25 -22.49
N ASN A 124 0.99 22.07 -22.78
CA ASN A 124 0.56 21.17 -23.84
C ASN A 124 1.04 19.74 -23.57
N ASP A 125 0.76 18.79 -24.46
CA ASP A 125 1.13 17.38 -24.31
C ASP A 125 2.64 17.14 -24.14
N ASN A 126 3.49 18.09 -24.54
CA ASN A 126 4.94 17.96 -24.48
C ASN A 126 5.61 18.85 -23.43
N ARG A 127 4.95 19.87 -22.89
CA ARG A 127 5.57 20.89 -22.04
C ARG A 127 4.83 21.05 -20.72
N MET A 128 5.58 20.94 -19.62
CA MET A 128 5.11 21.21 -18.27
C MET A 128 5.99 22.28 -17.62
N ASP A 129 5.37 23.37 -17.18
CA ASP A 129 6.05 24.37 -16.35
C ASP A 129 5.94 23.92 -14.88
N LEU A 130 7.06 23.87 -14.16
CA LEU A 130 7.19 23.28 -12.83
C LEU A 130 7.53 24.34 -11.78
N ILE A 131 6.94 24.22 -10.59
CA ILE A 131 7.27 25.05 -9.42
C ILE A 131 8.01 24.20 -8.39
N ARG A 132 9.16 24.71 -7.95
CA ARG A 132 10.12 24.03 -7.08
C ARG A 132 10.44 22.60 -7.54
N PRO A 133 10.87 22.41 -8.80
CA PRO A 133 11.20 21.09 -9.29
C PRO A 133 12.45 20.53 -8.62
N LYS A 134 12.46 19.22 -8.48
CA LYS A 134 13.52 18.40 -7.91
C LYS A 134 13.73 17.19 -8.81
N ALA A 135 14.96 16.90 -9.16
CA ALA A 135 15.32 15.83 -10.07
C ALA A 135 16.36 14.90 -9.45
N ASP A 136 16.09 13.60 -9.59
CA ASP A 136 16.93 12.50 -9.15
C ASP A 136 17.44 11.75 -10.36
N LEU A 137 18.76 11.72 -10.51
CA LEU A 137 19.43 11.06 -11.61
C LEU A 137 20.51 10.12 -11.07
N LEU A 138 20.77 9.06 -11.82
CA LEU A 138 21.84 8.11 -11.51
C LEU A 138 23.01 8.32 -12.49
N THR A 139 24.20 8.50 -11.95
CA THR A 139 25.42 8.69 -12.76
C THR A 139 25.98 7.34 -13.26
N GLN A 140 27.01 7.37 -14.11
CA GLN A 140 27.69 6.14 -14.57
C GLN A 140 28.32 5.32 -13.43
N GLY A 141 28.82 5.99 -12.39
CA GLY A 141 29.42 5.32 -11.22
C GLY A 141 28.40 4.70 -10.26
N GLY A 142 27.10 4.83 -10.54
CA GLY A 142 26.04 4.46 -9.61
C GLY A 142 25.79 5.50 -8.51
N SER A 143 26.54 6.61 -8.52
CA SER A 143 26.33 7.73 -7.61
C SER A 143 25.01 8.45 -7.91
N TRP A 144 24.32 8.87 -6.86
CA TRP A 144 23.09 9.66 -6.95
C TRP A 144 23.40 11.13 -7.20
N LEU A 145 22.65 11.74 -8.11
CA LEU A 145 22.67 13.16 -8.41
C LEU A 145 21.29 13.77 -8.14
N TRP A 146 21.23 14.68 -7.17
CA TRP A 146 20.05 15.46 -6.82
C TRP A 146 20.19 16.87 -7.39
N VAL A 147 19.14 17.39 -8.03
CA VAL A 147 19.10 18.77 -8.50
C VAL A 147 17.78 19.41 -8.11
N GLU A 148 17.81 20.65 -7.63
CA GLU A 148 16.60 21.44 -7.35
C GLU A 148 16.73 22.89 -7.81
N SER A 149 15.59 23.56 -7.99
CA SER A 149 15.53 24.98 -8.33
C SER A 149 14.18 25.58 -7.93
N GLU A 150 13.99 26.89 -8.10
CA GLU A 150 12.71 27.56 -7.86
C GLU A 150 11.67 27.27 -8.96
N LYS A 151 12.09 27.21 -10.21
CA LYS A 151 11.23 27.02 -11.39
C LYS A 151 11.91 26.14 -12.42
N GLY A 152 11.12 25.38 -13.17
CA GLY A 152 11.64 24.65 -14.32
C GLY A 152 10.63 24.46 -15.43
N VAL A 153 11.12 24.03 -16.57
CA VAL A 153 10.31 23.62 -17.72
C VAL A 153 10.76 22.24 -18.12
N TYR A 154 9.83 21.28 -18.13
CA TYR A 154 10.11 19.92 -18.57
C TYR A 154 9.46 19.65 -19.93
N MET A 155 10.30 19.29 -20.91
CA MET A 155 9.90 18.88 -22.25
C MET A 155 9.91 17.35 -22.35
N GLN A 156 8.76 16.71 -22.26
CA GLN A 156 8.64 15.25 -22.08
C GLN A 156 9.26 14.44 -23.22
N HIS A 157 8.95 14.77 -24.48
CA HIS A 157 9.45 14.03 -25.65
C HIS A 157 10.95 14.25 -25.88
N ALA A 158 11.43 15.47 -25.63
CA ALA A 158 12.86 15.78 -25.74
C ALA A 158 13.65 15.27 -24.52
N GLN A 159 12.96 14.99 -23.41
CA GLN A 159 13.54 14.68 -22.10
C GLN A 159 14.54 15.75 -21.62
N ILE A 160 14.20 17.01 -21.88
CA ILE A 160 14.98 18.18 -21.46
C ILE A 160 14.28 18.83 -20.26
N LEU A 161 15.06 19.14 -19.23
CA LEU A 161 14.64 19.84 -18.03
C LEU A 161 15.46 21.13 -17.91
N ASP A 162 14.82 22.27 -18.17
CA ASP A 162 15.42 23.59 -18.00
C ASP A 162 15.09 24.10 -16.60
N LEU A 163 16.10 24.44 -15.81
CA LEU A 163 15.96 24.87 -14.42
C LEU A 163 16.40 26.33 -14.27
N THR A 164 15.66 27.10 -13.49
CA THR A 164 15.90 28.53 -13.27
C THR A 164 15.60 28.93 -11.84
N GLY A 165 16.40 29.86 -11.31
CA GLY A 165 16.27 30.38 -9.96
C GLY A 165 16.93 29.46 -8.95
N GLU A 166 18.12 29.85 -8.48
CA GLU A 166 18.89 29.17 -7.43
C GLU A 166 19.01 27.66 -7.65
N VAL A 167 19.57 27.26 -8.79
CA VAL A 167 19.79 25.85 -9.10
C VAL A 167 20.89 25.30 -8.19
N THR A 168 20.54 24.29 -7.41
CA THR A 168 21.46 23.58 -6.53
C THR A 168 21.54 22.12 -6.98
N LEU A 169 22.77 21.66 -7.21
CA LEU A 169 23.08 20.28 -7.53
C LEU A 169 23.91 19.68 -6.40
N TYR A 170 23.56 18.47 -6.00
CA TYR A 170 24.26 17.70 -4.98
C TYR A 170 24.53 16.29 -5.50
N ARG A 171 25.73 15.78 -5.22
CA ARG A 171 26.12 14.40 -5.46
C ARG A 171 26.60 13.75 -4.17
N ASP A 172 26.39 12.44 -4.06
CA ASP A 172 26.71 11.66 -2.86
C ASP A 172 28.19 11.64 -2.43
N ASP A 173 29.12 11.98 -3.34
CA ASP A 173 30.54 12.15 -3.05
C ASP A 173 30.87 13.48 -2.33
N GLY A 174 29.85 14.29 -2.03
CA GLY A 174 29.99 15.57 -1.34
C GLY A 174 30.18 16.75 -2.29
N LEU A 175 30.06 16.56 -3.61
CA LEU A 175 30.02 17.67 -4.56
C LEU A 175 28.71 18.45 -4.43
N MET A 176 28.82 19.77 -4.27
CA MET A 176 27.75 20.75 -4.37
C MET A 176 28.05 21.73 -5.50
N MET A 177 27.04 22.09 -6.29
CA MET A 177 27.16 23.14 -7.31
C MET A 177 25.96 24.09 -7.22
N HIS A 178 26.23 25.38 -7.29
CA HIS A 178 25.24 26.44 -7.29
C HIS A 178 25.36 27.28 -8.55
N SER A 179 24.23 27.51 -9.22
CA SER A 179 24.16 28.34 -10.43
C SER A 179 22.77 28.97 -10.60
N PRO A 180 22.62 30.06 -11.35
CA PRO A 180 21.31 30.66 -11.59
C PRO A 180 20.37 29.80 -12.46
N VAL A 181 20.94 29.05 -13.40
CA VAL A 181 20.24 28.28 -14.41
C VAL A 181 21.03 27.03 -14.79
N ALA A 182 20.32 25.97 -15.15
CA ALA A 182 20.91 24.73 -15.67
C ALA A 182 19.97 24.06 -16.67
N ASP A 183 20.52 23.65 -17.82
CA ASP A 183 19.82 22.87 -18.82
C ASP A 183 20.25 21.40 -18.68
N ILE A 184 19.27 20.51 -18.51
CA ILE A 184 19.51 19.08 -18.27
C ILE A 184 18.89 18.27 -19.42
N ASP A 185 19.73 17.64 -20.23
CA ASP A 185 19.31 16.56 -21.13
C ASP A 185 19.34 15.26 -20.33
N VAL A 186 18.17 14.87 -19.82
CA VAL A 186 18.01 13.70 -18.95
C VAL A 186 18.27 12.40 -19.71
N LYS A 187 17.96 12.39 -21.01
CA LYS A 187 18.14 11.24 -21.89
C LYS A 187 19.62 10.90 -22.09
N ARG A 188 20.43 11.94 -22.35
CA ARG A 188 21.88 11.84 -22.59
C ARG A 188 22.71 12.02 -21.31
N GLY A 189 22.08 12.37 -20.19
CA GLY A 189 22.78 12.66 -18.93
C GLY A 189 23.74 13.84 -19.02
N ILE A 190 23.38 14.86 -19.80
CA ILE A 190 24.20 16.08 -19.96
C ILE A 190 23.56 17.20 -19.16
N ILE A 191 24.36 17.91 -18.37
CA ILE A 191 23.94 19.12 -17.66
C ILE A 191 24.85 20.25 -18.12
N ALA A 192 24.29 21.34 -18.60
CA ALA A 192 25.08 22.46 -19.09
C ALA A 192 24.50 23.79 -18.63
N SER A 193 25.37 24.80 -18.57
CA SER A 193 24.97 26.19 -18.40
C SER A 193 26.05 27.10 -18.98
N ASP A 194 25.63 28.25 -19.48
CA ASP A 194 26.49 29.36 -19.86
C ASP A 194 26.56 30.44 -18.76
N SER A 195 25.91 30.20 -17.62
CA SER A 195 25.91 31.07 -16.46
C SER A 195 26.99 30.68 -15.46
N TRP A 196 27.30 31.60 -14.56
CA TRP A 196 28.28 31.35 -13.51
C TRP A 196 27.90 30.16 -12.65
N VAL A 197 28.92 29.48 -12.12
CA VAL A 197 28.75 28.36 -11.22
C VAL A 197 29.82 28.42 -10.13
N ARG A 198 29.40 28.09 -8.92
CA ARG A 198 30.30 27.76 -7.80
C ARG A 198 30.14 26.29 -7.50
N ALA A 199 31.24 25.54 -7.52
CA ALA A 199 31.31 24.14 -7.18
C ALA A 199 32.20 23.94 -5.95
N GLU A 200 31.76 23.14 -5.00
CA GLU A 200 32.49 22.81 -3.77
C GLU A 200 32.43 21.30 -3.55
N GLY A 201 33.53 20.70 -3.12
CA GLY A 201 33.58 19.27 -2.86
C GLY A 201 34.88 18.85 -2.18
N PRO A 202 35.18 17.55 -2.10
CA PRO A 202 36.41 17.05 -1.49
C PRO A 202 37.68 17.62 -2.13
N PHE A 203 37.62 17.94 -3.43
CA PHE A 203 38.72 18.55 -4.17
C PHE A 203 39.00 20.02 -3.78
N GLY A 204 38.08 20.70 -3.08
CA GLY A 204 38.16 22.12 -2.76
C GLY A 204 37.01 22.92 -3.40
N SER A 205 37.29 24.12 -3.91
CA SER A 205 36.28 25.01 -4.49
C SER A 205 36.66 25.50 -5.88
N LEU A 206 35.66 25.69 -6.74
CA LEU A 206 35.81 26.12 -8.12
C LEU A 206 34.72 27.13 -8.48
N ASP A 207 35.12 28.32 -8.92
CA ASP A 207 34.24 29.30 -9.55
C ASP A 207 34.49 29.32 -11.06
N ALA A 208 33.45 29.36 -11.88
CA ALA A 208 33.55 29.46 -13.34
C ALA A 208 32.39 30.26 -13.95
N LYS A 209 32.48 30.65 -15.23
CA LYS A 209 31.41 31.36 -15.95
C LYS A 209 30.47 30.47 -16.73
N GLY A 210 30.71 29.18 -16.77
CA GLY A 210 29.87 28.21 -17.46
C GLY A 210 30.41 26.82 -17.26
N TYR A 211 29.58 25.82 -17.48
CA TYR A 211 29.95 24.43 -17.26
C TYR A 211 29.21 23.47 -18.17
N LEU A 212 29.77 22.27 -18.29
CA LEU A 212 29.19 21.12 -18.95
C LEU A 212 29.59 19.86 -18.17
N LEU A 213 28.61 19.11 -17.71
CA LEU A 213 28.77 17.82 -17.05
C LEU A 213 28.18 16.77 -17.98
N ALA A 214 28.99 15.81 -18.39
CA ALA A 214 28.59 14.67 -19.18
C ALA A 214 28.66 13.44 -18.26
N GLN A 215 27.53 13.10 -17.64
CA GLN A 215 27.46 12.12 -16.54
C GLN A 215 27.76 10.69 -16.99
N HIS A 216 27.57 10.41 -18.28
CA HIS A 216 27.77 9.08 -18.87
C HIS A 216 29.22 8.84 -19.28
N GLU A 217 30.00 9.91 -19.45
CA GLU A 217 31.42 9.91 -19.78
C GLU A 217 32.30 10.26 -18.58
N GLY A 218 31.71 10.71 -17.47
CA GLY A 218 32.44 11.16 -16.29
C GLY A 218 33.23 12.45 -16.53
N ILE A 219 32.80 13.27 -17.48
CA ILE A 219 33.51 14.49 -17.88
C ILE A 219 32.84 15.70 -17.25
N ALA A 220 33.64 16.55 -16.60
CA ALA A 220 33.23 17.88 -16.15
C ALA A 220 34.13 18.93 -16.80
N GLN A 221 33.54 19.88 -17.51
CA GLN A 221 34.21 20.99 -18.16
C GLN A 221 33.69 22.30 -17.60
N PHE A 222 34.60 23.22 -17.29
CA PHE A 222 34.29 24.54 -16.77
C PHE A 222 34.93 25.59 -17.68
N ARG A 223 34.19 26.65 -18.00
CA ARG A 223 34.55 27.64 -19.01
C ARG A 223 34.63 29.05 -18.41
N GLY A 224 35.54 29.85 -18.96
CA GLY A 224 35.74 31.26 -18.60
C GLY A 224 36.84 31.47 -17.55
N PRO A 225 37.02 32.71 -17.07
CA PRO A 225 37.88 32.95 -15.92
C PRO A 225 37.29 32.20 -14.73
N GLY A 226 38.13 31.41 -14.08
CA GLY A 226 37.72 30.62 -12.94
C GLY A 226 38.79 30.62 -11.86
N GLN A 227 38.36 30.61 -10.61
CA GLN A 227 39.22 30.43 -9.46
C GLN A 227 39.06 28.99 -8.98
N LEU A 228 40.16 28.24 -8.97
CA LEU A 228 40.21 26.88 -8.41
C LEU A 228 41.11 26.89 -7.19
N ILE A 229 40.56 26.50 -6.04
CA ILE A 229 41.29 26.27 -4.80
C ILE A 229 41.24 24.77 -4.55
N LEU A 230 42.39 24.12 -4.55
CA LEU A 230 42.50 22.68 -4.27
C LEU A 230 42.86 22.45 -2.81
N ASN A 231 42.19 21.49 -2.19
CA ASN A 231 42.61 20.98 -0.90
C ASN A 231 43.84 20.08 -1.12
N ASP A 232 45.00 20.45 -0.56
CA ASP A 232 46.21 19.63 -0.59
C ASP A 232 46.34 18.86 0.73
N ASP A 233 46.06 17.56 0.68
CA ASP A 233 46.23 16.61 1.78
C ASP A 233 47.62 15.93 1.75
N ARG A 234 48.49 16.26 0.79
CA ARG A 234 49.81 15.60 0.65
C ARG A 234 50.87 16.04 1.67
N HIS A 235 50.57 16.98 2.56
CA HIS A 235 51.52 17.51 3.53
C HIS A 235 51.37 16.97 4.97
N SER A 236 50.46 16.04 5.25
CA SER A 236 50.29 15.49 6.62
C SER A 236 51.25 14.33 6.99
N ASP A 237 52.05 13.82 6.04
CA ASP A 237 52.88 12.61 6.26
C ASP A 237 54.39 12.86 6.49
N SER A 238 54.85 14.11 6.54
CA SER A 238 56.26 14.42 6.83
C SER A 238 56.49 14.81 8.29
N ALA A 239 56.19 13.92 9.24
CA ALA A 239 56.78 14.00 10.58
C ALA A 239 58.20 13.41 10.51
N PRO A 240 59.29 14.16 10.79
CA PRO A 240 60.62 13.60 10.77
C PRO A 240 60.77 12.62 11.94
N LYS A 241 60.90 11.32 11.63
CA LYS A 241 61.46 10.35 12.58
C LYS A 241 62.92 10.74 12.86
N GLY A 242 63.11 11.60 13.85
CA GLY A 242 64.41 11.83 14.47
C GLY A 242 64.94 10.50 14.98
N LYS A 243 66.00 10.00 14.36
CA LYS A 243 66.80 8.90 14.91
C LYS A 243 67.52 9.45 16.13
N ALA A 244 67.14 8.98 17.33
CA ALA A 244 68.00 9.07 18.49
C ALA A 244 69.16 8.08 18.30
N SER A 245 70.37 8.61 18.24
CA SER A 245 71.62 7.88 18.46
C SER A 245 71.95 7.84 19.95
#